data_AF-A0A848VKA6-F1
#
_entry.id   AF-A0A848VKA6-F1
#
_cell.length_a   1.000
_cell.length_b   1.000
_cell.length_c   1.000
_cell.angle_alpha   90.00
_cell.angle_beta   90.00
_cell.angle_gamma   90.00
#
_symmetry.space_group_name_H-M   'P 1'
#
loop_
_entity.id
_entity.type
_entity.pdbx_description
1 polymer ?
#
loop_
_entity_poly.entity_id
_entity_poly.type
_entity_poly.pdbx_seq_one_letter_code
_entity_poly.pdbx_strand_id
1 'polypeptide(L)'
;MRYLSLGLVLVLAACGGSRQVVMPEDVNPDPNLPVVHADYETFDASAYEDQAMAVPEEWKHDVPAELMENRADAGVEAEIAGYRVQVLATLDPAEAQRTEANLRNWWASRSQMLSPDSNLPAEMKVYRMFRQPYYRIRIGDLASREDAEELLAMVSRSFDGAFVVPDRVTIRR
;
A
#
# COMPACT_ATOMS: atom_id res chain seq x y z
N MET A 1 -53.45 -5.53 33.48
CA MET A 1 -52.46 -4.43 33.46
C MET A 1 -52.59 -3.66 32.15
N ARG A 2 -53.62 -2.81 32.05
CA ARG A 2 -54.06 -2.11 30.82
C ARG A 2 -54.00 -0.58 30.97
N TYR A 3 -53.07 -0.09 31.80
CA TYR A 3 -52.92 1.35 32.09
C TYR A 3 -51.47 1.84 31.96
N LEU A 4 -50.57 1.05 31.36
CA LEU A 4 -49.17 1.43 31.14
C LEU A 4 -48.93 2.07 29.75
N SER A 5 -49.99 2.55 29.09
CA SER A 5 -49.91 3.16 27.75
C SER A 5 -50.50 4.57 27.69
N LEU A 6 -50.85 5.18 28.84
CA LEU A 6 -51.38 6.55 28.88
C LEU A 6 -50.36 7.62 29.33
N GLY A 7 -49.14 7.22 29.73
CA GLY A 7 -48.11 8.15 30.22
C GLY A 7 -47.15 8.70 29.15
N LEU A 8 -47.13 8.11 27.94
CA LEU A 8 -46.17 8.48 26.89
C LEU A 8 -46.68 9.60 25.96
N VAL A 9 -47.97 9.93 26.02
CA VAL A 9 -48.58 10.93 25.12
C VAL A 9 -48.41 12.37 25.64
N LEU A 10 -48.04 12.56 26.91
CA LEU A 10 -47.97 13.89 27.55
C LEU A 10 -46.57 14.55 27.50
N VAL A 11 -45.56 13.89 26.94
CA VAL A 11 -44.18 14.45 26.85
C VAL A 11 -43.89 15.09 25.47
N LEU A 12 -44.79 14.96 24.49
CA LEU A 12 -44.60 15.48 23.13
C LEU A 12 -45.12 16.91 22.90
N ALA A 13 -45.59 17.61 23.93
CA ALA A 13 -46.24 18.92 23.80
C ALA A 13 -45.36 20.11 24.29
N ALA A 14 -44.04 20.03 24.14
CA ALA A 14 -43.12 21.08 24.60
C ALA A 14 -42.06 21.45 23.54
N CYS A 15 -42.48 21.80 22.33
CA CYS A 15 -41.72 22.65 21.40
C CYS A 15 -42.69 23.45 20.52
N GLY A 16 -43.40 24.41 21.13
CA GLY A 16 -44.17 25.42 20.42
C GLY A 16 -43.43 26.76 20.49
N GLY A 17 -42.84 27.18 19.38
CA GLY A 17 -42.25 28.53 19.27
C GLY A 17 -41.29 28.71 18.11
N SER A 18 -41.76 28.67 16.86
CA SER A 18 -41.01 29.25 15.75
C SER A 18 -41.13 30.77 15.85
N ARG A 19 -40.10 31.44 16.36
CA ARG A 19 -39.98 32.90 16.28
C ARG A 19 -39.94 33.29 14.80
N GLN A 20 -40.94 34.01 14.32
CA GLN A 20 -40.89 34.56 12.97
C GLN A 20 -39.73 35.56 12.91
N VAL A 21 -38.78 35.27 12.04
CA VAL A 21 -37.75 36.22 11.63
C VAL A 21 -38.47 37.24 10.75
N VAL A 22 -38.61 38.47 11.25
CA VAL A 22 -38.92 39.61 10.38
C VAL A 22 -37.66 39.83 9.58
N MET A 23 -37.62 39.29 8.36
CA MET A 23 -36.63 39.74 7.40
C MET A 23 -36.94 41.21 7.12
N PRO A 24 -35.99 42.14 7.24
CA PRO A 24 -36.15 43.43 6.60
C PRO A 24 -36.49 43.14 5.14
N GLU A 25 -37.47 43.87 4.62
CA GLU A 25 -37.94 43.74 3.25
C GLU A 25 -36.71 43.71 2.33
N ASP A 26 -36.38 42.53 1.81
CA ASP A 26 -35.35 42.39 0.79
C ASP A 26 -35.84 43.27 -0.35
N VAL A 27 -35.15 44.40 -0.55
CA VAL A 27 -35.24 45.15 -1.79
C VAL A 27 -34.75 44.17 -2.84
N ASN A 28 -35.66 43.39 -3.41
CA ASN A 28 -35.36 42.46 -4.48
C ASN A 28 -34.86 43.33 -5.64
N PRO A 29 -33.54 43.38 -5.91
CA PRO A 29 -33.05 44.21 -6.98
C PRO A 29 -33.66 43.62 -8.25
N ASP A 30 -34.30 44.47 -9.05
CA ASP A 30 -34.89 44.06 -10.32
C ASP A 30 -33.85 43.24 -11.10
N PRO A 31 -34.12 41.97 -11.44
CA PRO A 31 -33.16 41.10 -12.11
C PRO A 31 -32.75 41.62 -13.50
N ASN A 32 -33.45 42.64 -14.03
CA ASN A 32 -33.11 43.32 -15.28
C ASN A 32 -32.36 44.64 -15.08
N LEU A 33 -32.08 45.07 -13.85
CA LEU A 33 -31.17 46.18 -13.60
C LEU A 33 -29.72 45.68 -13.68
N PRO A 34 -28.86 46.32 -14.49
CA PRO A 34 -27.44 46.00 -14.47
C PRO A 34 -26.89 46.34 -13.08
N VAL A 35 -26.54 45.32 -12.30
CA VAL A 35 -25.84 45.51 -11.03
C VAL A 35 -24.43 46.00 -11.35
N VAL A 36 -24.20 47.29 -11.14
CA VAL A 36 -22.87 47.87 -11.28
C VAL A 36 -22.11 47.55 -9.99
N HIS A 37 -21.35 46.45 -10.01
CA HIS A 37 -20.59 45.97 -8.84
C HIS A 37 -19.57 46.99 -8.30
N ALA A 38 -19.15 47.95 -9.14
CA ALA A 38 -18.26 49.05 -8.76
C ALA A 38 -18.82 49.90 -7.61
N ASP A 39 -20.15 49.98 -7.44
CA ASP A 39 -20.77 50.73 -6.35
C ASP A 39 -20.61 50.04 -4.97
N TYR A 40 -20.20 48.76 -4.97
CA TYR A 40 -20.03 47.92 -3.77
C TYR A 40 -18.57 47.50 -3.52
N GLU A 41 -17.69 47.66 -4.51
CA GLU A 41 -16.25 47.39 -4.41
C GLU A 41 -15.51 48.57 -3.77
N THR A 42 -15.77 48.77 -2.48
CA THR A 42 -15.08 49.80 -1.66
C THR A 42 -13.76 49.32 -1.07
N PHE A 43 -13.40 48.05 -1.30
CA PHE A 43 -12.19 47.43 -0.77
C PHE A 43 -10.97 47.75 -1.65
N ASP A 44 -10.06 48.58 -1.15
CA ASP A 44 -8.80 48.90 -1.79
C ASP A 44 -7.70 47.94 -1.33
N ALA A 45 -7.41 46.93 -2.17
CA ALA A 45 -6.33 45.97 -1.89
C ALA A 45 -4.94 46.62 -1.89
N SER A 46 -4.76 47.77 -2.56
CA SER A 46 -3.46 48.43 -2.67
C SER A 46 -3.03 49.12 -1.36
N ALA A 47 -3.98 49.36 -0.45
CA ALA A 47 -3.70 49.88 0.88
C ALA A 47 -2.98 48.86 1.80
N TYR A 48 -2.93 47.58 1.40
CA TYR A 48 -2.20 46.53 2.10
C TYR A 48 -0.88 46.29 1.37
N GLU A 49 0.20 46.82 1.92
CA GLU A 49 1.54 46.43 1.47
C GLU A 49 1.83 45.01 1.96
N ASP A 50 2.04 44.08 1.02
CA ASP A 50 2.62 42.78 1.31
C ASP A 50 4.07 43.00 1.78
N GLN A 51 4.27 43.18 3.09
CA GLN A 51 5.59 43.02 3.67
C GLN A 51 5.99 41.56 3.49
N ALA A 52 6.88 41.32 2.52
CA ALA A 52 7.54 40.03 2.39
C ALA A 52 8.27 39.75 3.71
N MET A 53 7.67 38.88 4.53
CA MET A 53 8.30 38.39 5.74
C MET A 53 9.67 37.83 5.32
N ALA A 54 10.74 38.28 5.99
CA ALA A 54 12.09 37.83 5.68
C ALA A 54 12.10 36.29 5.77
N VAL A 55 12.18 35.64 4.61
CA VAL A 55 12.23 34.18 4.54
C VAL A 55 13.57 33.80 5.17
N PRO A 56 13.61 33.03 6.28
CA PRO A 56 14.88 32.56 6.81
C PRO A 56 15.60 31.78 5.70
N GLU A 57 16.86 32.14 5.46
CA GLU A 57 17.66 31.74 4.29
C GLU A 57 17.94 30.23 4.23
N GLU A 58 17.64 29.49 5.30
CA GLU A 58 17.85 28.06 5.37
C GLU A 58 16.66 27.37 6.05
N TRP A 59 15.66 26.99 5.25
CA TRP A 59 14.63 26.07 5.72
C TRP A 59 15.22 24.66 5.76
N LYS A 60 15.68 24.23 6.94
CA LYS A 60 16.03 22.83 7.18
C LYS A 60 14.74 22.00 7.27
N HIS A 61 14.42 21.27 6.22
CA HIS A 61 13.33 20.30 6.25
C HIS A 61 13.72 19.11 7.14
N ASP A 62 12.83 18.72 8.06
CA ASP A 62 12.98 17.51 8.89
C ASP A 62 12.48 16.25 8.15
N VAL A 63 12.45 16.32 6.83
CA VAL A 63 11.98 15.25 5.96
C VAL A 63 13.22 14.49 5.46
N PRO A 64 13.30 13.17 5.69
CA PRO A 64 14.37 12.34 5.15
C PRO A 64 14.52 12.54 3.62
N ALA A 65 15.77 12.56 3.15
CA ALA A 65 16.08 12.84 1.74
C ALA A 65 15.38 11.85 0.80
N GLU A 66 15.17 10.61 1.25
CA GLU A 66 14.48 9.56 0.50
C GLU A 66 13.03 9.94 0.19
N LEU A 67 12.32 10.61 1.12
CA LEU A 67 10.96 11.07 0.88
C LEU A 67 10.92 12.30 -0.04
N MET A 68 11.93 13.18 0.06
CA MET A 68 12.07 14.35 -0.83
C MET A 68 12.35 13.94 -2.28
N GLU A 69 12.96 12.78 -2.49
CA GLU A 69 13.30 12.23 -3.81
C GLU A 69 12.21 11.28 -4.37
N ASN A 70 11.00 11.25 -3.79
CA ASN A 70 9.94 10.30 -4.13
C ASN A 70 10.37 8.82 -3.99
N ARG A 71 11.36 8.53 -3.15
CA ARG A 71 11.83 7.17 -2.82
C ARG A 71 11.20 6.66 -1.53
N ALA A 72 9.94 7.00 -1.27
CA ALA A 72 9.19 6.47 -0.12
C ALA A 72 9.03 4.95 -0.19
N ASP A 73 9.07 4.38 -1.39
CA ASP A 73 8.94 2.95 -1.63
C ASP A 73 10.29 2.19 -1.52
N ALA A 74 11.41 2.90 -1.37
CA ALA A 74 12.72 2.27 -1.29
C ALA A 74 12.86 1.47 0.01
N GLY A 75 13.09 0.17 -0.14
CA GLY A 75 13.14 -0.79 0.95
C GLY A 75 11.78 -1.36 1.36
N VAL A 76 10.69 -0.99 0.70
CA VAL A 76 9.36 -1.57 0.96
C VAL A 76 9.26 -2.93 0.28
N GLU A 77 8.84 -3.94 1.05
CA GLU A 77 8.49 -5.25 0.51
C GLU A 77 7.17 -5.13 -0.26
N ALA A 78 7.22 -5.37 -1.58
CA ALA A 78 6.04 -5.37 -2.44
C ALA A 78 5.73 -6.80 -2.90
N GLU A 79 4.45 -7.18 -2.84
CA GLU A 79 3.97 -8.45 -3.35
C GLU A 79 3.54 -8.32 -4.82
N ILE A 80 4.30 -8.93 -5.72
CA ILE A 80 4.07 -8.86 -7.17
C ILE A 80 3.82 -10.25 -7.76
N ALA A 81 3.26 -10.29 -8.97
CA ALA A 81 3.26 -11.52 -9.76
C ALA A 81 4.70 -11.84 -10.20
N GLY A 82 5.15 -13.05 -9.96
CA GLY A 82 6.49 -13.51 -10.30
C GLY A 82 6.58 -15.03 -10.31
N TYR A 83 7.75 -15.56 -9.99
CA TYR A 83 8.08 -16.96 -10.18
C TYR A 83 8.86 -17.54 -9.00
N ARG A 84 8.63 -18.82 -8.75
CA ARG A 84 9.41 -19.65 -7.82
C ARG A 84 9.78 -20.95 -8.50
N VAL A 85 10.86 -21.60 -8.06
CA VAL A 85 11.20 -22.96 -8.52
C VAL A 85 10.67 -23.96 -7.50
N GLN A 86 9.78 -24.85 -7.92
CA GLN A 86 9.33 -25.97 -7.11
C GLN A 86 10.29 -27.15 -7.28
N VAL A 87 10.71 -27.73 -6.15
CA VAL A 87 11.74 -28.76 -6.09
C VAL A 87 11.17 -30.13 -5.75
N LEU A 88 10.18 -30.17 -4.86
CA LEU A 88 9.57 -31.42 -4.39
C LEU A 88 8.08 -31.23 -4.13
N ALA A 89 7.30 -32.29 -4.38
CA ALA A 89 5.95 -32.46 -3.87
C ALA A 89 5.81 -33.87 -3.28
N THR A 90 5.54 -34.00 -1.99
CA THR A 90 5.50 -35.30 -1.28
C THR A 90 4.35 -35.37 -0.28
N LEU A 91 3.90 -36.58 0.04
CA LEU A 91 2.95 -36.85 1.13
C LEU A 91 3.66 -37.01 2.49
N ASP A 92 4.98 -37.26 2.49
CA ASP A 92 5.77 -37.46 3.70
C ASP A 92 6.28 -36.11 4.26
N PRO A 93 5.80 -35.68 5.45
CA PRO A 93 6.28 -34.45 6.08
C PRO A 93 7.79 -34.49 6.40
N ALA A 94 8.34 -35.67 6.72
CA ALA A 94 9.75 -35.82 7.10
C ALA A 94 10.67 -35.69 5.89
N GLU A 95 10.28 -36.22 4.72
CA GLU A 95 10.95 -35.95 3.46
C GLU A 95 10.90 -34.45 3.09
N ALA A 96 9.74 -33.81 3.21
CA ALA A 96 9.61 -32.38 2.93
C ALA A 96 10.55 -31.53 3.80
N GLN A 97 10.63 -31.81 5.11
CA GLN A 97 11.52 -31.12 6.03
C GLN A 97 13.00 -31.33 5.71
N ARG A 98 13.40 -32.57 5.38
CA ARG A 98 14.79 -32.89 5.00
C ARG A 98 15.18 -32.16 3.71
N THR A 99 14.31 -32.19 2.70
CA THR A 99 14.56 -31.52 1.42
C THR A 99 14.63 -30.01 1.56
N GLU A 100 13.77 -29.40 2.38
CA GLU A 100 13.84 -27.98 2.70
C GLU A 100 15.21 -27.59 3.30
N ALA A 101 15.68 -28.35 4.30
CA ALA A 101 16.97 -28.10 4.95
C ALA A 101 18.15 -28.30 3.99
N ASN A 102 18.12 -29.38 3.20
CA ASN A 102 19.15 -29.66 2.20
C ASN A 102 19.22 -28.57 1.13
N LEU A 103 18.06 -28.10 0.65
CA LEU A 103 17.97 -27.05 -0.36
C LEU A 103 18.51 -25.71 0.16
N ARG A 104 18.19 -25.35 1.41
CA ARG A 104 18.72 -24.14 2.05
C ARG A 104 20.25 -24.18 2.18
N ASN A 105 20.79 -25.30 2.66
CA ASN A 105 22.23 -25.48 2.81
C ASN A 105 22.96 -25.50 1.46
N TRP A 106 22.38 -26.17 0.47
CA TRP A 106 22.88 -26.20 -0.89
C TRP A 106 22.94 -24.79 -1.49
N TRP A 107 21.88 -24.00 -1.37
CA TRP A 107 21.86 -22.63 -1.89
C TRP A 107 22.91 -21.75 -1.20
N ALA A 108 23.04 -21.82 0.13
CA ALA A 108 24.03 -21.04 0.88
C ALA A 108 25.48 -21.31 0.44
N SER A 109 25.76 -22.52 -0.04
CA SER A 109 27.07 -22.87 -0.62
C SER A 109 27.18 -22.44 -2.08
N ARG A 110 26.10 -22.55 -2.86
CA ARG A 110 26.09 -22.24 -4.29
C ARG A 110 26.12 -20.73 -4.57
N SER A 111 25.45 -19.92 -3.76
CA SER A 111 25.35 -18.48 -3.95
C SER A 111 26.69 -17.76 -3.87
N GLN A 112 27.64 -18.30 -3.10
CA GLN A 112 29.02 -17.78 -3.01
C GLN A 112 29.82 -17.96 -4.32
N MET A 113 29.36 -18.84 -5.20
CA MET A 113 30.00 -19.12 -6.50
C MET A 113 29.24 -18.47 -7.66
N LEU A 114 28.25 -17.63 -7.39
CA LEU A 114 27.53 -16.90 -8.44
C LEU A 114 28.47 -15.93 -9.15
N SER A 115 28.29 -15.82 -10.46
CA SER A 115 29.00 -14.82 -11.26
C SER A 115 28.50 -13.42 -10.88
N PRO A 116 29.34 -12.38 -10.94
CA PRO A 116 28.93 -11.01 -10.66
C PRO A 116 27.79 -10.51 -11.58
N ASP A 117 27.62 -11.13 -12.74
CA ASP A 117 26.57 -10.80 -13.71
C ASP A 117 25.22 -11.50 -13.43
N SER A 118 25.13 -12.37 -12.43
CA SER A 118 23.87 -13.07 -12.09
C SER A 118 22.93 -12.13 -11.33
N ASN A 119 21.67 -12.08 -11.75
CA ASN A 119 20.61 -11.32 -11.07
C ASN A 119 20.03 -12.04 -9.84
N LEU A 120 20.49 -13.25 -9.54
CA LEU A 120 19.98 -14.03 -8.42
C LEU A 120 20.47 -13.48 -7.07
N PRO A 121 19.57 -13.38 -6.06
CA PRO A 121 19.92 -12.85 -4.75
C PRO A 121 20.83 -13.82 -3.98
N ALA A 122 21.82 -13.28 -3.26
CA ALA A 122 22.74 -14.07 -2.45
C ALA A 122 22.01 -14.91 -1.38
N GLU A 123 21.03 -14.31 -0.71
CA GLU A 123 20.13 -14.98 0.21
C GLU A 123 18.82 -15.31 -0.49
N MET A 124 18.42 -16.58 -0.46
CA MET A 124 17.16 -17.02 -1.07
C MET A 124 16.24 -17.68 -0.07
N LYS A 125 14.95 -17.28 -0.12
CA LYS A 125 13.91 -17.85 0.73
C LYS A 125 13.52 -19.24 0.20
N VAL A 126 13.42 -20.20 1.12
CA VAL A 126 12.93 -21.56 0.87
C VAL A 126 11.64 -21.75 1.63
N TYR A 127 10.62 -22.27 0.95
CA TYR A 127 9.25 -22.39 1.42
C TYR A 127 8.80 -23.84 1.45
N ARG A 128 8.27 -24.29 2.60
CA ARG A 128 7.51 -25.53 2.74
C ARG A 128 6.02 -25.22 2.87
N MET A 129 5.25 -25.53 1.83
CA MET A 129 3.82 -25.25 1.77
C MET A 129 3.00 -26.53 1.79
N PHE A 130 2.00 -26.61 2.66
CA PHE A 130 1.03 -27.70 2.62
C PHE A 130 -0.16 -27.32 1.73
N ARG A 131 -0.32 -28.03 0.63
CA ARG A 131 -1.47 -27.93 -0.29
C ARG A 131 -2.05 -29.32 -0.43
N GLN A 132 -3.14 -29.57 0.29
CA GLN A 132 -3.69 -30.92 0.45
C GLN A 132 -3.77 -31.67 -0.90
N PRO A 133 -3.29 -32.93 -0.95
CA PRO A 133 -2.70 -33.70 0.15
C PRO A 133 -1.17 -33.55 0.32
N TYR A 134 -0.49 -32.70 -0.47
CA TYR A 134 0.97 -32.69 -0.58
C TYR A 134 1.66 -31.54 0.15
N TYR A 135 2.85 -31.81 0.69
CA TYR A 135 3.86 -30.81 1.03
C TYR A 135 4.67 -30.47 -0.21
N ARG A 136 4.78 -29.18 -0.53
CA ARG A 136 5.54 -28.65 -1.66
C ARG A 136 6.71 -27.82 -1.17
N ILE A 137 7.89 -28.08 -1.70
CA ILE A 137 9.10 -27.29 -1.43
C ILE A 137 9.37 -26.37 -2.62
N ARG A 138 9.46 -25.06 -2.35
CA ARG A 138 9.81 -24.05 -3.36
C ARG A 138 10.97 -23.20 -2.89
N ILE A 139 11.73 -22.65 -3.83
CA ILE A 139 12.82 -21.72 -3.59
C ILE A 139 12.67 -20.48 -4.45
N GLY A 140 13.00 -19.33 -3.87
CA GLY A 140 13.08 -18.06 -4.57
C GLY A 140 11.82 -17.21 -4.50
N ASP A 141 12.05 -15.94 -4.82
CA ASP A 141 11.05 -14.90 -5.06
C ASP A 141 11.59 -14.08 -6.23
N LEU A 142 11.26 -14.49 -7.46
CA LEU A 142 11.88 -13.97 -8.68
C LEU A 142 10.87 -13.15 -9.48
N ALA A 143 11.27 -11.96 -9.94
CA ALA A 143 10.41 -11.08 -10.72
C ALA A 143 10.21 -11.60 -12.15
N SER A 144 11.30 -12.06 -12.77
CA SER A 144 11.33 -12.47 -14.18
C SER A 144 11.30 -14.00 -14.31
N ARG A 145 10.89 -14.47 -15.50
CA ARG A 145 10.90 -15.90 -15.79
C ARG A 145 12.32 -16.38 -16.08
N GLU A 146 13.11 -15.51 -16.70
CA GLU A 146 14.50 -15.72 -17.08
C GLU A 146 15.35 -16.03 -15.85
N ASP A 147 15.21 -15.26 -14.76
CA ASP A 147 15.91 -15.53 -13.50
C ASP A 147 15.47 -16.89 -12.91
N ALA A 148 14.19 -17.25 -13.06
CA ALA A 148 13.68 -18.54 -12.57
C ALA A 148 14.20 -19.73 -13.39
N GLU A 149 14.41 -19.56 -14.68
CA GLU A 149 15.05 -20.55 -15.55
C GLU A 149 16.55 -20.70 -15.22
N GLU A 150 17.25 -19.60 -14.95
CA GLU A 150 18.63 -19.62 -14.49
C GLU A 150 18.76 -20.40 -13.17
N LEU A 151 17.90 -20.08 -12.20
CA LEU A 151 17.85 -20.81 -10.94
C LEU A 151 17.53 -22.29 -11.14
N LEU A 152 16.54 -22.61 -12.00
CA LEU A 152 16.17 -23.98 -12.32
C LEU A 152 17.35 -24.76 -12.92
N ALA A 153 18.14 -24.16 -13.81
CA ALA A 153 19.31 -24.80 -14.43
C ALA A 153 20.40 -25.18 -13.42
N MET A 154 20.44 -24.51 -12.26
CA MET A 154 21.30 -24.89 -11.14
C MET A 154 20.65 -25.94 -10.24
N VAL A 155 19.40 -25.71 -9.84
CA VAL A 155 18.66 -26.58 -8.90
C VAL A 155 18.48 -27.99 -9.48
N SER A 156 18.13 -28.08 -10.77
CA SER A 156 17.91 -29.36 -11.48
C SER A 156 19.13 -30.29 -11.51
N ARG A 157 20.34 -29.79 -11.23
CA ARG A 157 21.55 -30.61 -11.14
C ARG A 157 21.68 -31.38 -9.83
N SER A 158 20.98 -30.94 -8.79
CA SER A 158 21.06 -31.51 -7.44
C SER A 158 19.71 -32.01 -6.93
N PHE A 159 18.62 -31.55 -7.54
CA PHE A 159 17.26 -31.93 -7.18
C PHE A 159 16.47 -32.26 -8.45
N ASP A 160 16.20 -33.55 -8.65
CA ASP A 160 15.45 -34.03 -9.81
C ASP A 160 13.99 -33.58 -9.76
N GLY A 161 13.41 -33.35 -10.94
CA GLY A 161 12.00 -32.98 -11.06
C GLY A 161 11.67 -31.54 -10.65
N ALA A 162 12.68 -30.68 -10.52
CA ALA A 162 12.46 -29.26 -10.30
C ALA A 162 11.82 -28.58 -11.53
N PHE A 163 10.95 -27.59 -11.31
CA PHE A 163 10.31 -26.81 -12.38
C PHE A 163 9.89 -25.41 -11.91
N VAL A 164 9.75 -24.48 -12.86
CA VAL A 164 9.29 -23.10 -12.60
C VAL A 164 7.78 -23.06 -12.40
N VAL A 165 7.33 -22.32 -11.39
CA VAL A 165 5.92 -22.11 -11.05
C VAL A 165 5.62 -20.61 -10.93
N PRO A 166 4.60 -20.08 -11.61
CA PRO A 166 4.13 -18.72 -11.37
C PRO A 166 3.50 -18.62 -9.98
N ASP A 167 3.84 -17.56 -9.24
CA ASP A 167 3.38 -17.34 -7.87
C ASP A 167 3.31 -15.84 -7.56
N ARG A 168 2.75 -15.48 -6.40
CA ARG A 168 2.94 -14.15 -5.83
C ARG A 168 4.19 -14.15 -4.96
N VAL A 169 5.11 -13.26 -5.27
CA VAL A 169 6.44 -13.18 -4.67
C VAL A 169 6.65 -11.84 -4.00
N THR A 170 7.40 -11.84 -2.91
CA THR A 170 7.73 -10.63 -2.16
C THR A 170 9.11 -10.14 -2.59
N ILE A 171 9.17 -8.96 -3.20
CA ILE A 171 10.42 -8.36 -3.68
C ILE A 171 10.61 -7.02 -2.98
N ARG A 172 11.85 -6.73 -2.59
CA ARG A 172 12.23 -5.42 -2.04
C ARG A 172 12.53 -4.48 -3.21
N ARG A 173 11.78 -3.38 -3.31
CA ARG A 173 12.02 -2.32 -4.29
C ARG A 173 12.87 -1.19 -3.73
#